data_AF-A0A0A9WPT2-F1
#
_entry.id   AF-A0A0A9WPT2-F1
#
_cell.length_a   1.000
_cell.length_b   1.000
_cell.length_c   1.000
_cell.angle_alpha   90.00
_cell.angle_beta   90.00
_cell.angle_gamma   90.00
#
_symmetry.space_group_name_H-M   'P 1'
#
loop_
_entity.id
_entity.type
_entity.pdbx_description
1 polymer ?
#
loop_
_entity_poly.entity_id
_entity_poly.type
_entity_poly.pdbx_seq_one_letter_code
_entity_poly.pdbx_strand_id
1 'polypeptide(L)'
;SVAIKIACYMGIIGECNIQYAVDPDSNRYYIIEMNARLSRSSALASKATGYPLAYIAAKLSLGWELPKIQNSITKTTSACFEPSLDYIVVKIPKWDMRKFHHMPVEIGSSMKSVGEVMAIGRTFEEAFQKALRMSDSNDYGFCENDIVKQ
;
A
#
# COMPACT_ATOMS: atom_id res chain seq x y z
N SER A 1 -7.26 11.30 15.49
CA SER A 1 -6.47 11.32 14.23
C SER A 1 -7.01 12.39 13.28
N VAL A 2 -6.14 13.08 12.54
CA VAL A 2 -6.51 14.05 11.49
C VAL A 2 -7.27 13.36 10.36
N ALA A 3 -6.84 12.16 9.97
CA ALA A 3 -7.49 11.34 8.95
C ALA A 3 -8.98 11.11 9.26
N ILE A 4 -9.29 10.74 10.51
CA ILE A 4 -10.66 10.51 10.97
C ILE A 4 -11.47 11.80 10.88
N LYS A 5 -10.93 12.94 11.32
CA LYS A 5 -11.63 14.24 11.25
C LYS A 5 -12.00 14.61 9.82
N ILE A 6 -11.08 14.43 8.87
CA ILE A 6 -11.30 14.73 7.45
C ILE A 6 -12.36 13.78 6.87
N ALA A 7 -12.23 12.47 7.11
CA ALA A 7 -13.18 11.49 6.60
C ALA A 7 -14.60 11.73 7.14
N CYS A 8 -14.73 12.06 8.43
CA CYS A 8 -16.02 12.42 9.04
C CYS A 8 -16.58 13.72 8.46
N TYR A 9 -15.76 14.76 8.32
CA TYR A 9 -16.18 16.04 7.75
C TYR A 9 -16.67 15.91 6.31
N MET A 10 -16.02 15.05 5.52
CA MET A 10 -16.39 14.76 4.13
C MET A 10 -17.54 13.76 4.01
N GLY A 11 -18.05 13.21 5.12
CA GLY A 11 -19.18 12.28 5.13
C GLY A 11 -18.90 10.93 4.46
N ILE A 12 -17.67 10.44 4.52
CA ILE A 12 -17.29 9.18 3.86
C ILE A 12 -17.91 7.98 4.57
N ILE A 13 -18.65 7.16 3.81
CA ILE A 13 -19.16 5.85 4.25
C ILE A 13 -18.48 4.77 3.41
N GLY A 14 -17.60 4.00 4.02
CA GLY A 14 -16.81 2.98 3.35
C GLY A 14 -15.31 3.13 3.64
N GLU A 15 -14.49 3.12 2.59
CA GLU A 15 -13.04 3.24 2.68
C GLU A 15 -12.52 4.46 1.91
N CYS A 16 -11.42 5.03 2.40
CA CYS A 16 -10.71 6.10 1.71
C CYS A 16 -9.20 6.00 1.97
N ASN A 17 -8.41 6.59 1.07
CA ASN A 17 -6.97 6.74 1.21
C ASN A 17 -6.61 8.23 1.32
N ILE A 18 -5.82 8.60 2.33
CA ILE A 18 -5.37 9.98 2.56
C ILE A 18 -3.84 10.01 2.48
N GLN A 19 -3.29 11.04 1.82
CA GLN A 19 -1.86 11.23 1.67
C GLN A 19 -1.40 12.51 2.39
N TYR A 20 -0.22 12.42 3.01
CA TYR A 20 0.39 13.49 3.77
C TYR A 20 1.83 13.70 3.28
N ALA A 21 2.32 14.93 3.35
CA ALA A 21 3.74 15.24 3.33
C ALA A 21 4.16 15.68 4.73
N VAL A 22 5.26 15.13 5.25
CA VAL A 22 5.77 15.42 6.60
C VAL A 22 7.18 16.00 6.45
N ASP A 23 7.45 17.08 7.17
CA ASP A 23 8.79 17.67 7.26
C ASP A 23 9.71 16.72 8.05
N PRO A 24 10.88 16.32 7.53
CA PRO A 24 11.79 15.41 8.24
C PRO A 24 12.40 16.03 9.51
N ASP A 25 12.53 17.36 9.56
CA ASP A 25 13.21 18.09 10.63
C ASP A 25 12.22 18.74 11.62
N SER A 26 10.92 18.61 11.39
CA SER A 26 9.90 19.20 12.26
C SER A 26 8.60 18.38 12.31
N ASN A 27 7.71 18.71 13.24
CA ASN A 27 6.38 18.08 13.32
C ASN A 27 5.35 18.68 12.35
N ARG A 28 5.79 19.46 11.35
CA ARG A 28 4.89 20.04 10.34
C ARG A 28 4.49 18.97 9.33
N TYR A 29 3.22 18.95 9.00
CA TYR A 29 2.69 18.09 7.94
C TYR A 29 1.66 18.85 7.12
N TYR A 30 1.53 18.44 5.86
CA TYR A 30 0.56 18.94 4.90
C TYR A 30 -0.29 17.78 4.40
N ILE A 31 -1.58 18.03 4.21
CA ILE A 31 -2.49 17.08 3.55
C ILE A 31 -2.36 17.33 2.05
N ILE A 32 -2.08 16.27 1.28
CA ILE A 32 -1.90 16.37 -0.17
C ILE A 32 -3.21 16.10 -0.88
N GLU A 33 -3.80 14.93 -0.65
CA GLU A 33 -5.07 14.54 -1.26
C GLU A 33 -5.81 13.48 -0.42
N MET A 34 -7.09 13.30 -0.74
CA MET A 34 -7.91 12.20 -0.27
C MET A 34 -8.62 11.54 -1.45
N ASN A 35 -8.46 10.23 -1.58
CA ASN A 35 -9.19 9.39 -2.50
C ASN A 35 -10.35 8.73 -1.76
N ALA A 36 -11.57 9.21 -1.98
CA ALA A 36 -12.81 8.70 -1.40
C ALA A 36 -13.30 7.39 -2.07
N ARG A 37 -12.40 6.43 -2.26
CA ARG A 37 -12.65 5.14 -2.88
C ARG A 37 -11.52 4.16 -2.59
N LEU A 38 -11.77 2.89 -2.88
CA LEU A 38 -10.74 1.88 -2.97
C LEU A 38 -9.65 2.29 -3.96
N SER A 39 -8.41 2.02 -3.56
CA SER A 39 -7.20 2.38 -4.29
C SER A 39 -6.26 1.18 -4.40
N ARG A 40 -5.21 1.32 -5.20
CA ARG A 40 -4.11 0.34 -5.23
C ARG A 40 -3.47 0.19 -3.83
N SER A 41 -3.36 1.30 -3.09
CA SER A 41 -2.91 1.29 -1.70
C SER A 41 -3.85 0.51 -0.78
N SER A 42 -5.17 0.56 -1.01
CA SER A 42 -6.16 -0.22 -0.25
C SER A 42 -6.02 -1.72 -0.52
N ALA A 43 -5.75 -2.10 -1.78
CA ALA A 43 -5.45 -3.49 -2.13
C ALA A 43 -4.17 -3.98 -1.44
N LEU A 44 -3.10 -3.19 -1.50
CA LEU A 44 -1.85 -3.47 -0.80
C LEU A 44 -2.04 -3.59 0.72
N ALA A 45 -2.75 -2.64 1.33
CA ALA A 45 -3.05 -2.67 2.77
C ALA A 45 -3.87 -3.91 3.16
N SER A 46 -4.83 -4.33 2.34
CA SER A 46 -5.61 -5.55 2.59
C SER A 46 -4.75 -6.80 2.55
N LYS A 47 -3.75 -6.86 1.66
CA LYS A 47 -2.79 -7.96 1.62
C LYS A 47 -1.78 -7.90 2.76
N ALA A 48 -1.33 -6.70 3.11
CA ALA A 48 -0.36 -6.47 4.18
C ALA A 48 -0.93 -6.80 5.56
N THR A 49 -2.22 -6.56 5.78
CA THR A 49 -2.84 -6.73 7.11
C THR A 49 -3.71 -7.97 7.21
N GLY A 50 -4.08 -8.57 6.08
CA GLY A 50 -5.14 -9.57 6.00
C GLY A 50 -6.55 -9.00 6.20
N TYR A 51 -6.70 -7.69 6.42
CA TYR A 51 -7.99 -7.04 6.66
C TYR A 51 -8.67 -6.70 5.32
N PRO A 52 -9.81 -7.31 4.96
CA PRO A 52 -10.38 -7.19 3.62
C PRO A 52 -11.15 -5.87 3.44
N LEU A 53 -10.44 -4.77 3.18
CA LEU A 53 -11.01 -3.42 3.12
C LEU A 53 -12.17 -3.31 2.14
N ALA A 54 -12.06 -3.89 0.94
CA ALA A 54 -13.12 -3.84 -0.07
C ALA A 54 -14.41 -4.55 0.38
N TYR A 55 -14.28 -5.71 1.04
CA TYR A 55 -15.42 -6.46 1.56
C TYR A 55 -16.14 -5.67 2.66
N ILE A 56 -15.37 -5.06 3.55
CA ILE A 56 -15.88 -4.30 4.68
C ILE A 56 -16.53 -3.01 4.19
N ALA A 57 -15.88 -2.28 3.28
CA ALA A 57 -16.45 -1.08 2.66
C ALA A 57 -17.80 -1.38 1.99
N ALA A 58 -17.92 -2.49 1.25
CA ALA A 58 -19.19 -2.90 0.65
C ALA A 58 -20.29 -3.17 1.69
N LYS A 59 -19.95 -3.81 2.82
CA LYS A 59 -20.91 -4.01 3.93
C LYS A 59 -21.33 -2.69 4.57
N LEU A 60 -20.39 -1.77 4.77
CA LEU A 60 -20.69 -0.42 5.29
C LEU A 60 -21.66 0.33 4.37
N SER A 61 -21.48 0.23 3.04
CA SER A 61 -22.40 0.80 2.06
C SER A 61 -23.82 0.23 2.12
N LEU A 62 -23.99 -0.97 2.68
CA LEU A 62 -25.30 -1.60 2.94
C LEU A 62 -25.87 -1.25 4.33
N GLY A 63 -25.27 -0.30 5.05
CA GLY A 63 -25.72 0.13 6.38
C GLY A 63 -25.27 -0.78 7.52
N TRP A 64 -24.33 -1.68 7.28
CA TRP A 64 -23.72 -2.45 8.36
C TRP A 64 -22.76 -1.57 9.16
N GLU A 65 -22.59 -1.88 10.44
CA GLU A 65 -21.62 -1.21 11.32
C GLU A 65 -20.41 -2.12 11.52
N LEU A 66 -19.21 -1.54 11.67
CA LEU A 66 -17.96 -2.28 11.88
C LEU A 66 -18.03 -3.36 13.00
N PRO A 67 -18.64 -3.10 14.18
CA PRO A 67 -18.70 -4.10 15.25
C PRO A 67 -19.56 -5.33 14.89
N LYS A 68 -20.49 -5.19 13.96
CA LYS A 68 -21.39 -6.27 13.51
C LYS A 68 -20.78 -7.13 12.40
N ILE A 69 -19.69 -6.67 11.80
CA ILE A 69 -18.97 -7.42 10.76
C ILE A 69 -17.92 -8.28 11.47
N GLN A 70 -17.97 -9.60 11.26
CA GLN A 70 -17.01 -10.53 11.85
C GLN A 70 -15.67 -10.48 11.10
N ASN A 71 -14.55 -10.55 11.83
CA ASN A 71 -13.23 -10.69 11.24
C ASN A 71 -13.09 -12.09 10.61
N SER A 72 -12.87 -12.15 9.29
CA SER A 72 -12.78 -13.40 8.54
C SER A 72 -11.56 -14.26 8.89
N ILE A 73 -10.49 -13.66 9.42
CA ILE A 73 -9.25 -14.37 9.77
C ILE A 73 -9.36 -14.99 11.16
N THR A 74 -9.58 -14.17 12.20
CA THR A 74 -9.62 -14.65 13.60
C THR A 74 -10.93 -15.35 13.92
N LYS A 75 -12.03 -15.00 13.24
CA LYS A 75 -13.40 -15.49 13.46
C LYS A 75 -13.96 -15.29 14.86
N THR A 76 -13.19 -14.74 15.79
CA THR A 76 -13.59 -14.49 17.18
C THR A 76 -13.79 -13.01 17.47
N THR A 77 -13.21 -12.12 16.67
CA THR A 77 -13.30 -10.68 16.82
C THR A 77 -14.17 -10.05 15.72
N SER A 78 -14.56 -8.78 15.91
CA SER A 78 -15.21 -7.99 14.87
C SER A 78 -14.18 -7.34 13.93
N ALA A 79 -14.67 -6.67 12.89
CA ALA A 79 -13.89 -5.80 12.01
C ALA A 79 -13.58 -4.44 12.66
N CYS A 80 -14.12 -4.11 13.84
CA CYS A 80 -13.88 -2.83 14.50
C CYS A 80 -12.55 -2.84 15.28
N PHE A 81 -11.43 -2.85 14.57
CA PHE A 81 -10.09 -2.79 15.17
C PHE A 81 -9.06 -2.26 14.17
N GLU A 82 -7.90 -1.85 14.68
CA GLU A 82 -6.72 -1.54 13.87
C GLU A 82 -5.79 -2.76 13.86
N PRO A 83 -5.45 -3.33 12.68
CA PRO A 83 -4.53 -4.48 12.62
C PRO A 83 -3.14 -4.15 13.18
N SER A 84 -2.59 -5.08 13.96
CA SER A 84 -1.20 -5.05 14.43
C SER A 84 -0.39 -6.08 13.65
N LEU A 85 0.78 -5.70 13.14
CA LEU A 85 1.65 -6.56 12.34
C LEU A 85 2.94 -6.85 13.12
N ASP A 86 3.33 -8.12 13.14
CA ASP A 86 4.59 -8.63 13.71
C ASP A 86 5.64 -8.92 12.63
N TYR A 87 5.45 -8.33 11.45
CA TYR A 87 6.29 -8.41 10.26
C TYR A 87 6.29 -7.09 9.48
N ILE A 88 7.24 -6.95 8.57
CA ILE A 88 7.40 -5.83 7.65
C ILE A 88 6.95 -6.24 6.25
N VAL A 89 6.25 -5.33 5.57
CA VAL A 89 5.83 -5.47 4.19
C VAL A 89 6.57 -4.44 3.34
N VAL A 90 7.24 -4.90 2.28
CA VAL A 90 7.90 -4.04 1.30
C VAL A 90 7.18 -4.18 -0.03
N LYS A 91 6.85 -3.03 -0.65
CA LYS A 91 6.30 -2.96 -1.99
C LYS A 91 7.29 -2.26 -2.91
N ILE A 92 7.63 -2.90 -4.03
CA ILE A 92 8.49 -2.35 -5.08
C ILE A 92 7.67 -2.24 -6.37
N PRO A 93 7.59 -1.05 -7.00
CA PRO A 93 6.99 -0.92 -8.33
C PRO A 93 7.85 -1.58 -9.40
N LYS A 94 7.20 -2.13 -10.44
CA LYS A 94 7.84 -2.72 -11.61
C LYS A 94 7.78 -1.76 -12.78
N TRP A 95 8.90 -1.58 -13.47
CA TRP A 95 8.99 -0.78 -14.69
C TRP A 95 9.38 -1.65 -15.88
N ASP A 96 8.89 -1.28 -17.06
CA ASP A 96 9.24 -1.92 -18.33
C ASP A 96 9.58 -0.84 -19.37
N MET A 97 10.65 -0.09 -19.07
CA MET A 97 11.07 1.06 -19.89
C MET A 97 11.77 0.64 -21.19
N ARG A 98 12.20 -0.62 -21.29
CA ARG A 98 12.84 -1.18 -22.50
C ARG A 98 11.92 -1.11 -23.73
N LYS A 99 10.60 -1.09 -23.53
CA LYS A 99 9.61 -0.94 -24.59
C LYS A 99 9.44 0.50 -25.10
N PHE A 100 9.98 1.49 -24.38
CA PHE A 100 9.71 2.91 -24.61
C PHE A 100 11.00 3.73 -24.75
N HIS A 101 11.69 3.61 -25.89
CA HIS A 101 13.00 4.23 -26.13
C HIS A 101 13.03 5.77 -26.03
N HIS A 102 11.90 6.44 -26.24
CA HIS A 102 11.82 7.92 -26.22
C HIS A 102 11.27 8.48 -24.90
N MET A 103 10.98 7.61 -23.92
CA MET A 103 10.44 8.06 -22.64
C MET A 103 11.57 8.28 -21.63
N PRO A 104 11.55 9.41 -20.90
CA PRO A 104 12.53 9.65 -19.86
C PRO A 104 12.40 8.60 -18.75
N VAL A 105 13.54 8.05 -18.33
CA VAL A 105 13.63 7.01 -17.29
C VAL A 105 13.34 7.58 -15.89
N GLU A 106 13.52 8.89 -15.71
CA GLU A 106 13.31 9.60 -14.45
C GLU A 106 11.89 9.41 -13.90
N ILE A 107 11.78 9.16 -12.60
CA ILE A 107 10.51 9.04 -11.90
C ILE A 107 10.05 10.42 -11.40
N GLY A 108 8.74 10.64 -11.41
CA GLY A 108 8.13 11.88 -10.94
C GLY A 108 6.74 11.62 -10.36
N SER A 109 5.92 12.67 -10.26
CA SER A 109 4.54 12.57 -9.74
C SER A 109 3.63 11.72 -10.63
N SER A 110 3.87 11.70 -11.94
CA SER A 110 3.12 10.86 -12.87
C SER A 110 3.62 9.42 -12.83
N MET A 111 2.71 8.48 -12.62
CA MET A 111 3.03 7.05 -12.57
C MET A 111 3.53 6.53 -13.93
N LYS A 112 4.67 5.84 -13.93
CA LYS A 112 5.24 5.11 -15.09
C LYS A 112 5.35 3.59 -14.87
N SER A 113 5.15 3.12 -13.64
CA SER A 113 5.22 1.69 -13.30
C SER A 113 4.09 0.91 -13.95
N VAL A 114 4.38 -0.27 -14.48
CA VAL A 114 3.41 -1.17 -15.12
C VAL A 114 2.83 -2.20 -14.16
N GLY A 115 3.47 -2.38 -13.00
CA GLY A 115 3.04 -3.31 -11.97
C GLY A 115 3.72 -3.03 -10.64
N GLU A 116 3.52 -3.94 -9.68
CA GLU A 116 4.14 -3.89 -8.36
C GLU A 116 4.27 -5.29 -7.78
N VAL A 117 5.27 -5.46 -6.93
CA VAL A 117 5.50 -6.67 -6.14
C VAL A 117 5.41 -6.33 -4.66
N MET A 118 5.02 -7.31 -3.85
CA MET A 118 4.90 -7.18 -2.41
C MET A 118 5.60 -8.38 -1.76
N ALA A 119 6.48 -8.12 -0.79
CA ALA A 119 7.14 -9.14 0.00
C ALA A 119 6.95 -8.91 1.49
N ILE A 120 6.97 -10.00 2.25
CA ILE A 120 6.82 -10.01 3.71
C ILE A 120 8.09 -10.63 4.33
N GLY A 121 8.60 -10.00 5.38
CA GLY A 121 9.73 -10.46 6.17
C GLY A 121 9.65 -10.00 7.62
N ARG A 122 10.37 -10.65 8.53
CA ARG A 122 10.42 -10.26 9.95
C ARG A 122 11.39 -9.11 10.22
N THR A 123 12.31 -8.86 9.29
CA THR A 123 13.17 -7.67 9.28
C THR A 123 13.05 -6.94 7.95
N PHE A 124 13.50 -5.69 7.92
CA PHE A 124 13.46 -4.87 6.72
C PHE A 124 14.32 -5.49 5.61
N GLU A 125 15.53 -5.94 5.93
CA GLU A 125 16.48 -6.52 4.99
C GLU A 125 15.92 -7.78 4.33
N GLU A 126 15.23 -8.63 5.10
CA GLU A 126 14.59 -9.82 4.57
C GLU A 126 13.48 -9.45 3.56
N ALA A 127 12.56 -8.58 3.96
CA ALA A 127 11.43 -8.17 3.13
C ALA A 127 11.91 -7.43 1.86
N PHE A 128 12.90 -6.56 2.00
CA PHE A 128 13.48 -5.78 0.92
C PHE A 128 14.18 -6.65 -0.12
N GLN A 129 15.06 -7.56 0.32
CA GLN A 129 15.74 -8.47 -0.61
C GLN A 129 14.78 -9.42 -1.32
N LYS A 130 13.72 -9.89 -0.64
CA LYS A 130 12.65 -10.67 -1.26
C LYS A 130 11.93 -9.86 -2.34
N ALA A 131 11.57 -8.61 -2.05
CA ALA A 131 10.87 -7.75 -3.01
C ALA A 131 11.74 -7.45 -4.24
N LEU A 132 13.04 -7.19 -4.07
CA LEU A 132 13.96 -6.96 -5.18
C LEU A 132 14.01 -8.16 -6.14
N ARG A 133 14.19 -9.38 -5.61
CA ARG A 133 14.18 -10.61 -6.40
C ARG A 133 12.87 -10.89 -7.14
N MET A 134 11.76 -10.30 -6.68
CA MET A 134 10.45 -10.43 -7.34
C MET A 134 10.25 -9.40 -8.45
N SER A 135 10.96 -8.27 -8.41
CA SER A 135 10.78 -7.14 -9.33
C SER A 135 11.17 -7.51 -10.77
N ASP A 136 12.37 -8.06 -10.94
CA ASP A 136 12.90 -8.58 -12.20
C ASP A 136 13.50 -9.97 -11.98
N SER A 137 13.36 -10.85 -12.98
CA SER A 137 13.86 -12.22 -12.93
C SER A 137 15.40 -12.29 -12.88
N ASN A 138 16.07 -11.20 -13.28
CA ASN A 138 17.53 -11.09 -13.28
C ASN A 138 18.10 -10.45 -12.00
N ASP A 139 17.24 -10.01 -11.07
CA ASP A 139 17.69 -9.42 -9.80
C ASP A 139 17.87 -10.51 -8.73
N TYR A 140 19.07 -10.66 -8.17
CA TYR A 140 19.35 -11.63 -7.10
C TYR A 140 19.18 -11.05 -5.69
N GLY A 141 18.96 -9.74 -5.58
CA GLY A 141 18.79 -9.02 -4.33
C GLY A 141 19.44 -7.65 -4.40
N PHE A 142 19.88 -7.14 -3.24
CA PHE A 142 20.66 -5.92 -3.17
C PHE A 142 22.15 -6.26 -3.33
N CYS A 143 22.57 -6.44 -4.57
CA CYS A 143 23.96 -6.73 -4.95
C CYS A 143 24.30 -6.03 -6.27
N GLU A 144 25.60 -5.96 -6.60
CA GLU A 144 26.02 -5.67 -7.96
C GLU A 144 25.52 -6.81 -8.85
N ASN A 145 24.36 -6.61 -9.47
CA ASN A 145 23.91 -7.48 -10.55
C ASN A 145 24.78 -7.10 -11.74
N ASP A 146 25.58 -8.05 -12.24
CA ASP A 146 26.27 -7.89 -13.52
C ASP A 146 25.20 -7.64 -14.58
N ILE A 147 24.95 -6.37 -14.88
CA ILE A 147 24.06 -5.99 -15.97
C ILE A 147 24.75 -6.53 -17.22
N VAL A 148 24.24 -7.65 -17.75
CA VAL A 148 24.55 -8.06 -19.11
C VAL A 148 24.22 -6.85 -19.97
N LYS A 149 25.28 -6.18 -20.44
CA LYS A 149 25.19 -5.18 -21.49
C LYS A 149 24.44 -5.81 -22.65
N GLN A 150 23.18 -5.43 -22.84
CA GLN A 150 22.45 -5.61 -24.09
C GLN A 150 22.02 -4.23 -24.57
#